data_AF-A0A255U155-F1
#
_entry.id   AF-A0A255U155-F1
#
_cell.length_a   1.000
_cell.length_b   1.000
_cell.length_c   1.000
_cell.angle_alpha   90.00
_cell.angle_beta   90.00
_cell.angle_gamma   90.00
#
_symmetry.space_group_name_H-M   'P 1'
#
loop_
_entity.id
_entity.type
_entity.pdbx_description
1 polymer ?
#
loop_
_entity_poly.entity_id
_entity_poly.type
_entity_poly.pdbx_seq_one_letter_code
_entity_poly.pdbx_strand_id
1 'polypeptide(L)'
;MKRITESQLVLPALYLMSKSVNGFVSTSDLISGLTEVLHPTGVDAEILSGRSDTYFSQKVRNLKSHDTFQRDNYATNVPGGFCITSVGKEYLGAHSEALSYLFEEDFNYEDVKTAIESIASSGNRRVLPIEEIVSEGRVVTRNVQTRERSSHLRKIAIEHFTRNNIISCDCCGFNFPKYYGDVYGKDCIEIHHKRPIFQYQGDTFEQLVDSALENLLPVCPNCHRVIHKNHIGSDGIAAFIHDVQQRRIIL
;
A
#
# COMPACT_ATOMS: atom_id res chain seq x y z
N MET A 1 3.78 0.65 19.17
CA MET A 1 4.09 1.22 17.83
C MET A 1 4.61 2.64 18.00
N LYS A 2 5.55 3.06 17.15
CA LYS A 2 6.03 4.45 17.16
C LYS A 2 4.99 5.34 16.50
N ARG A 3 4.83 6.55 17.04
CA ARG A 3 3.96 7.58 16.45
C ARG A 3 4.50 8.05 15.09
N ILE A 4 3.61 8.50 14.22
CA ILE A 4 4.00 9.10 12.95
C ILE A 4 4.78 10.40 13.15
N THR A 5 5.80 10.57 12.32
CA THR A 5 6.67 11.75 12.30
C THR A 5 6.20 12.76 11.25
N GLU A 6 6.66 14.01 11.37
CA GLU A 6 6.34 15.06 10.39
C GLU A 6 6.98 14.77 9.03
N SER A 7 8.19 14.21 9.03
CA SER A 7 8.86 13.74 7.81
C SER A 7 8.05 12.68 7.06
N GLN A 8 7.41 11.76 7.78
CA GLN A 8 6.52 10.75 7.18
C GLN A 8 5.24 11.34 6.60
N LEU A 9 4.87 12.57 6.94
CA LEU A 9 3.68 13.23 6.37
C LEU A 9 4.01 14.04 5.11
N VAL A 10 5.29 14.30 4.80
CA VAL A 10 5.68 15.16 3.68
C VAL A 10 5.22 14.57 2.34
N LEU A 11 5.65 13.36 2.00
CA LEU A 11 5.28 12.70 0.74
C LEU A 11 3.76 12.50 0.57
N PRO A 12 3.03 11.97 1.57
CA PRO A 12 1.57 11.88 1.51
C PRO A 12 0.90 13.24 1.30
N ALA A 13 1.38 14.29 1.98
CA ALA A 13 0.81 15.62 1.83
C ALA A 13 1.05 16.20 0.43
N LEU A 14 2.25 16.03 -0.13
CA LEU A 14 2.55 16.43 -1.51
C LEU A 14 1.68 15.66 -2.51
N TYR A 15 1.46 14.35 -2.28
CA TYR A 15 0.56 13.54 -3.10
C TYR A 15 -0.85 14.14 -3.12
N LEU A 16 -1.44 14.41 -1.95
CA LEU A 16 -2.78 15.00 -1.85
C LEU A 16 -2.85 16.40 -2.47
N MET A 17 -1.84 17.25 -2.26
CA MET A 17 -1.75 18.56 -2.92
C MET A 17 -1.69 18.42 -4.44
N SER A 18 -0.96 17.43 -4.98
CA SER A 18 -0.90 17.24 -6.43
C SER A 18 -2.22 16.82 -7.06
N LYS A 19 -3.11 16.19 -6.29
CA LYS A 19 -4.45 15.75 -6.71
C LYS A 19 -5.49 16.87 -6.57
N SER A 20 -5.18 17.94 -5.85
CA SER A 20 -6.10 19.04 -5.61
C SER A 20 -6.05 20.09 -6.73
N VAL A 21 -7.12 20.89 -6.79
CA VAL A 21 -7.21 21.99 -7.76
C VAL A 21 -6.11 23.02 -7.48
N ASN A 22 -5.35 23.35 -8.52
CA ASN A 22 -4.23 24.30 -8.47
C ASN A 22 -3.08 23.92 -7.51
N GLY A 23 -3.06 22.71 -6.96
CA GLY A 23 -2.02 22.32 -6.01
C GLY A 23 -2.24 22.79 -4.57
N PHE A 24 -3.39 23.39 -4.27
CA PHE A 24 -3.73 23.94 -2.95
C PHE A 24 -4.56 22.98 -2.12
N VAL A 25 -4.24 22.81 -0.84
CA VAL A 25 -5.04 22.04 0.12
C VAL A 25 -5.13 22.81 1.44
N SER A 26 -6.35 22.95 1.98
CA SER A 26 -6.55 23.57 3.29
C SER A 26 -6.02 22.66 4.41
N THR A 27 -5.67 23.21 5.57
CA THR A 27 -5.21 22.34 6.69
C THR A 27 -6.27 21.32 7.10
N SER A 28 -7.55 21.67 7.04
CA SER A 28 -8.64 20.76 7.35
C SER A 28 -8.78 19.64 6.33
N ASP A 29 -8.73 19.97 5.04
CA ASP A 29 -8.81 18.96 3.97
C ASP A 29 -7.57 18.06 3.97
N LEU A 30 -6.40 18.59 4.33
CA LEU A 30 -5.18 17.80 4.48
C LEU A 30 -5.32 16.80 5.62
N ILE A 31 -5.87 17.19 6.76
CA ILE A 31 -6.14 16.28 7.89
C ILE A 31 -7.09 15.17 7.44
N SER A 32 -8.21 15.53 6.80
CA SER A 32 -9.20 14.55 6.34
C SER A 32 -8.60 13.58 5.32
N GLY A 33 -7.95 14.10 4.27
CA GLY A 33 -7.35 13.27 3.23
C GLY A 33 -6.21 12.39 3.73
N LEU A 34 -5.35 12.89 4.62
CA LEU A 34 -4.28 12.08 5.22
C LEU A 34 -4.83 10.99 6.15
N THR A 35 -5.95 11.26 6.84
CA THR A 35 -6.62 10.26 7.67
C THR A 35 -7.23 9.15 6.81
N GLU A 36 -7.82 9.53 5.67
CA GLU A 36 -8.40 8.59 4.70
C GLU A 36 -7.33 7.71 4.04
N VAL A 37 -6.20 8.26 3.59
CA VAL A 37 -5.20 7.44 2.87
C VAL A 37 -4.25 6.67 3.80
N LEU A 38 -4.05 7.13 5.04
CA LEU A 38 -3.12 6.47 5.98
C LEU A 38 -3.82 5.58 7.01
N HIS A 39 -5.13 5.73 7.22
CA HIS A 39 -5.90 4.99 8.21
C HIS A 39 -5.18 4.86 9.57
N PRO A 40 -4.84 5.98 10.24
CA PRO A 40 -4.03 5.95 11.46
C PRO A 40 -4.68 5.09 12.55
N THR A 41 -3.87 4.27 13.22
CA THR A 41 -4.30 3.39 14.31
C THR A 41 -3.48 3.61 15.58
N GLY A 42 -3.90 2.98 16.69
CA GLY A 42 -3.25 3.10 17.99
C GLY A 42 -3.27 4.53 18.52
N VAL A 43 -2.16 4.96 19.15
CA VAL A 43 -2.06 6.28 19.81
C VAL A 43 -2.35 7.43 18.85
N ASP A 44 -1.94 7.34 17.59
CA ASP A 44 -2.19 8.42 16.62
C ASP A 44 -3.69 8.62 16.33
N ALA A 45 -4.52 7.59 16.51
CA ALA A 45 -5.98 7.67 16.38
C ALA A 45 -6.69 8.21 17.64
N GLU A 46 -6.01 8.27 18.79
CA GLU A 46 -6.60 8.73 20.04
C GLU A 46 -6.79 10.25 20.05
N ILE A 47 -7.86 10.71 20.72
CA ILE A 47 -8.17 12.12 20.92
C ILE A 47 -7.27 12.70 22.02
N LEU A 48 -6.70 13.90 21.79
CA LEU A 48 -5.94 14.61 22.83
C LEU A 48 -6.86 15.08 23.95
N SER A 49 -6.39 14.93 25.19
CA SER A 49 -7.11 15.44 26.36
C SER A 49 -7.38 16.95 26.21
N GLY A 50 -8.66 17.34 26.34
CA GLY A 50 -9.11 18.73 26.25
C GLY A 50 -9.11 19.33 24.83
N ARG A 51 -8.98 18.50 23.77
CA ARG A 51 -9.04 18.93 22.36
C ARG A 51 -10.05 18.08 21.59
N SER A 52 -10.48 18.58 20.43
CA SER A 52 -11.21 17.78 19.43
C SER A 52 -10.29 17.05 18.45
N ASP A 53 -8.99 17.35 18.49
CA ASP A 53 -7.97 16.78 17.61
C ASP A 53 -7.50 15.41 18.09
N THR A 54 -7.14 14.54 17.15
CA THR A 54 -6.38 13.32 17.44
C THR A 54 -4.88 13.62 17.47
N TYR A 55 -4.10 12.69 18.01
CA TYR A 55 -2.64 12.79 17.99
C TYR A 55 -2.10 12.91 16.55
N PHE A 56 -2.75 12.23 15.60
CA PHE A 56 -2.49 12.35 14.17
C PHE A 56 -2.87 13.73 13.62
N SER A 57 -4.09 14.22 13.84
CA SER A 57 -4.52 15.50 13.26
C SER A 57 -3.69 16.66 13.80
N GLN A 58 -3.32 16.61 15.08
CA GLN A 58 -2.40 17.58 15.68
C GLN A 58 -1.00 17.52 15.02
N LYS A 59 -0.51 16.32 14.69
CA LYS A 59 0.76 16.13 14.00
C LYS A 59 0.73 16.72 12.58
N VAL A 60 -0.39 16.60 11.86
CA VAL A 60 -0.60 17.26 10.56
C VAL A 60 -0.63 18.78 10.69
N ARG A 61 -1.30 19.34 11.72
CA ARG A 61 -1.31 20.80 11.97
C ARG A 61 0.09 21.38 12.18
N ASN A 62 0.96 20.62 12.84
CA ASN A 62 2.33 21.05 13.14
C ASN A 62 3.21 21.22 11.89
N LEU A 63 2.83 20.65 10.74
CA LEU A 63 3.56 20.83 9.47
C LEU A 63 3.68 22.30 9.05
N LYS A 64 2.72 23.14 9.46
CA LYS A 64 2.76 24.58 9.20
C LYS A 64 3.83 25.30 10.05
N SER A 65 4.07 24.79 11.26
CA SER A 65 4.86 25.47 12.29
C SER A 65 6.34 25.13 12.25
N HIS A 66 6.74 24.01 11.67
CA HIS A 66 8.12 23.54 11.67
C HIS A 66 8.83 23.68 10.31
N ASP A 67 8.26 24.46 9.38
CA ASP A 67 8.82 24.71 8.05
C ASP A 67 9.22 23.42 7.29
N THR A 68 8.55 22.30 7.60
CA THR A 68 8.90 20.95 7.14
C THR A 68 8.93 20.87 5.61
N PHE A 69 8.10 21.65 4.94
CA PHE A 69 8.05 21.76 3.48
C PHE A 69 8.98 22.82 2.89
N GLN A 70 9.35 23.84 3.66
CA GLN A 70 10.07 25.01 3.16
C GLN A 70 11.57 24.76 3.06
N ARG A 71 12.15 23.90 3.92
CA ARG A 71 13.58 23.57 3.87
C ARG A 71 14.01 23.07 2.48
N ASP A 72 13.18 22.24 1.87
CA ASP A 72 13.43 21.62 0.57
C ASP A 72 12.57 22.26 -0.55
N ASN A 73 11.86 23.36 -0.24
CA ASN A 73 10.98 24.12 -1.13
C ASN A 73 9.91 23.27 -1.84
N TYR A 74 9.41 22.19 -1.23
CA TYR A 74 8.42 21.31 -1.84
C TYR A 74 7.00 21.88 -1.81
N ALA A 75 6.65 22.63 -0.76
CA ALA A 75 5.38 23.32 -0.64
C ALA A 75 5.55 24.63 0.13
N THR A 76 4.66 25.59 -0.13
CA THR A 76 4.63 26.88 0.55
C THR A 76 3.41 26.99 1.45
N ASN A 77 3.59 27.65 2.59
CA ASN A 77 2.49 28.05 3.45
C ASN A 77 1.77 29.23 2.81
N VAL A 78 0.48 29.06 2.53
CA VAL A 78 -0.39 30.13 2.00
C VAL A 78 -1.54 30.40 2.98
N PRO A 79 -2.24 31.55 2.88
CA PRO A 79 -3.42 31.78 3.71
C PRO A 79 -4.42 30.63 3.57
N GLY A 80 -4.79 30.01 4.70
CA GLY A 80 -5.75 28.89 4.75
C GLY A 80 -5.17 27.49 4.51
N GLY A 81 -3.90 27.33 4.11
CA GLY A 81 -3.39 25.98 3.82
C GLY A 81 -1.97 25.94 3.23
N PHE A 82 -1.77 24.97 2.34
CA PHE A 82 -0.51 24.68 1.69
C PHE A 82 -0.68 24.66 0.17
N CYS A 83 0.36 25.04 -0.55
CA CYS A 83 0.41 24.93 -2.01
C CYS A 83 1.70 24.24 -2.45
N ILE A 84 1.58 23.16 -3.23
CA ILE A 84 2.75 22.45 -3.77
C ILE A 84 3.47 23.30 -4.83
N THR A 85 4.80 23.36 -4.75
CA THR A 85 5.64 24.10 -5.71
C THR A 85 5.94 23.26 -6.96
N SER A 86 6.61 23.85 -7.95
CA SER A 86 7.16 23.10 -9.07
C SER A 86 8.20 22.05 -8.62
N VAL A 87 9.05 22.41 -7.65
CA VAL A 87 10.06 21.51 -7.06
C VAL A 87 9.38 20.33 -6.36
N GLY A 88 8.31 20.58 -5.60
CA GLY A 88 7.52 19.52 -4.97
C GLY A 88 6.87 18.59 -5.99
N LYS A 89 6.35 19.13 -7.09
CA LYS A 89 5.77 18.32 -8.18
C LYS A 89 6.82 17.47 -8.87
N GLU A 90 8.01 18.00 -9.12
CA GLU A 90 9.12 17.26 -9.72
C GLU A 90 9.57 16.11 -8.81
N TYR A 91 9.77 16.39 -7.52
CA TYR A 91 10.10 15.38 -6.52
C TYR A 91 9.03 14.27 -6.45
N LEU A 92 7.75 14.66 -6.40
CA LEU A 92 6.63 13.73 -6.39
C LEU A 92 6.56 12.88 -7.68
N GLY A 93 6.97 13.43 -8.82
CA GLY A 93 6.97 12.74 -10.11
C GLY A 93 7.69 11.39 -10.06
N ALA A 94 8.83 11.31 -9.37
CA ALA A 94 9.63 10.09 -9.20
C ALA A 94 8.94 9.01 -8.34
N HIS A 95 7.94 9.38 -7.53
CA HIS A 95 7.30 8.52 -6.53
C HIS A 95 5.79 8.34 -6.72
N SER A 96 5.21 9.04 -7.70
CA SER A 96 3.75 9.13 -7.90
C SER A 96 3.08 7.76 -8.08
N GLU A 97 3.68 6.85 -8.85
CA GLU A 97 3.18 5.49 -9.03
C GLU A 97 3.24 4.68 -7.72
N ALA A 98 4.36 4.77 -6.99
CA ALA A 98 4.54 4.06 -5.73
C ALA A 98 3.53 4.52 -4.67
N LEU A 99 3.25 5.84 -4.60
CA LEU A 99 2.28 6.40 -3.67
C LEU A 99 0.83 6.06 -4.07
N SER A 100 0.51 6.04 -5.38
CA SER A 100 -0.81 5.59 -5.82
C SER A 100 -1.06 4.15 -5.42
N TYR A 101 -0.10 3.24 -5.66
CA TYR A 101 -0.18 1.86 -5.19
C TYR A 101 -0.33 1.78 -3.66
N LEU A 102 0.48 2.53 -2.91
CA LEU A 102 0.47 2.48 -1.46
C LEU A 102 -0.87 2.91 -0.84
N PHE A 103 -1.56 3.87 -1.44
CA PHE A 103 -2.81 4.44 -0.92
C PHE A 103 -4.08 3.85 -1.54
N GLU A 104 -3.96 3.13 -2.67
CA GLU A 104 -5.09 2.42 -3.30
C GLU A 104 -5.30 1.01 -2.74
N GLU A 105 -4.33 0.47 -2.01
CA GLU A 105 -4.31 -0.88 -1.46
C GLU A 105 -4.49 -0.89 0.07
N ASP A 106 -4.96 -2.02 0.60
CA ASP A 106 -5.38 -2.17 2.00
C ASP A 106 -4.22 -2.53 2.96
N PHE A 107 -3.12 -1.78 2.88
CA PHE A 107 -1.98 -1.99 3.79
C PHE A 107 -2.25 -1.45 5.19
N ASN A 108 -1.74 -2.13 6.23
CA ASN A 108 -1.86 -1.61 7.59
C ASN A 108 -0.97 -0.37 7.79
N TYR A 109 -1.31 0.39 8.83
CA TYR A 109 -0.70 1.68 9.13
C TYR A 109 0.83 1.62 9.34
N GLU A 110 1.38 0.53 9.92
CA GLU A 110 2.83 0.43 10.15
C GLU A 110 3.60 0.15 8.87
N ASP A 111 3.05 -0.71 8.01
CA ASP A 111 3.63 -1.04 6.71
C ASP A 111 3.61 0.22 5.80
N VAL A 112 2.52 1.00 5.83
CA VAL A 112 2.44 2.28 5.10
C VAL A 112 3.48 3.29 5.60
N LYS A 113 3.63 3.45 6.92
CA LYS A 113 4.65 4.33 7.50
C LYS A 113 6.07 3.94 7.09
N THR A 114 6.38 2.65 7.12
CA THR A 114 7.69 2.11 6.75
C THR A 114 7.95 2.31 5.25
N ALA A 115 6.94 2.07 4.41
CA ALA A 115 7.00 2.29 2.98
C ALA A 115 7.28 3.76 2.64
N ILE A 116 6.58 4.71 3.29
CA ILE A 116 6.80 6.14 3.07
C ILE A 116 8.24 6.55 3.43
N GLU A 117 8.78 6.07 4.54
CA GLU A 117 10.18 6.37 4.92
C GLU A 117 11.17 5.82 3.90
N SER A 118 10.94 4.60 3.41
CA SER A 118 11.78 3.97 2.39
C SER A 118 11.73 4.71 1.06
N ILE A 119 10.53 5.13 0.62
CA ILE A 119 10.33 5.94 -0.58
C ILE A 119 11.04 7.30 -0.42
N ALA A 120 10.84 7.99 0.69
CA ALA A 120 11.46 9.30 0.94
C ALA A 120 13.00 9.20 0.94
N SER A 121 13.54 8.14 1.54
CA SER A 121 14.98 7.87 1.62
C SER A 121 15.60 7.53 0.25
N SER A 122 14.79 7.22 -0.77
CA SER A 122 15.27 6.96 -2.12
C SER A 122 15.75 8.21 -2.86
N GLY A 123 15.50 9.41 -2.30
CA GLY A 123 15.82 10.69 -2.93
C GLY A 123 15.04 10.84 -4.24
N ASN A 124 15.68 11.27 -5.32
CA ASN A 124 15.02 11.40 -6.64
C ASN A 124 14.98 10.10 -7.45
N ARG A 125 15.42 8.97 -6.89
CA ARG A 125 15.37 7.68 -7.60
C ARG A 125 13.93 7.30 -7.82
N ARG A 126 13.60 6.89 -9.04
CA ARG A 126 12.24 6.42 -9.34
C ARG A 126 11.94 5.17 -8.51
N VAL A 127 10.78 5.15 -7.86
CA VAL A 127 10.29 3.99 -7.10
C VAL A 127 9.12 3.39 -7.85
N LEU A 128 9.25 2.12 -8.22
CA LEU A 128 8.30 1.43 -9.08
C LEU A 128 7.55 0.39 -8.25
N PRO A 129 6.21 0.45 -8.17
CA PRO A 129 5.47 -0.57 -7.47
C PRO A 129 5.48 -1.88 -8.26
N ILE A 130 5.34 -2.98 -7.52
CA ILE A 130 4.96 -4.29 -8.05
C ILE A 130 3.59 -4.60 -7.44
N GLU A 131 2.56 -4.38 -8.24
CA GLU A 131 1.17 -4.40 -7.77
C GLU A 131 0.55 -5.77 -7.98
N GLU A 132 -0.51 -6.06 -7.25
CA GLU A 132 -1.32 -7.23 -7.56
C GLU A 132 -2.20 -6.94 -8.78
N ILE A 133 -2.25 -7.88 -9.73
CA ILE A 133 -3.17 -7.79 -10.87
C ILE A 133 -4.34 -8.74 -10.62
N VAL A 134 -5.41 -8.21 -10.06
CA VAL A 134 -6.70 -8.91 -9.93
C VAL A 134 -7.51 -8.71 -11.20
N SER A 135 -7.95 -9.80 -11.83
CA SER A 135 -8.56 -9.78 -13.17
C SER A 135 -10.08 -9.58 -13.20
N GLU A 136 -10.75 -9.37 -12.05
CA GLU A 136 -12.20 -9.16 -12.00
C GLU A 136 -12.60 -7.69 -12.24
N GLY A 137 -12.58 -7.27 -13.50
CA GLY A 137 -13.41 -6.18 -14.03
C GLY A 137 -12.96 -4.74 -13.76
N ARG A 138 -11.98 -4.48 -12.89
CA ARG A 138 -11.42 -3.13 -12.73
C ARG A 138 -10.41 -2.87 -13.85
N VAL A 139 -10.79 -2.06 -14.85
CA VAL A 139 -9.82 -1.56 -15.84
C VAL A 139 -8.90 -0.56 -15.14
N VAL A 140 -7.80 -1.07 -14.61
CA VAL A 140 -6.75 -0.23 -14.05
C VAL A 140 -5.79 0.15 -15.18
N THR A 141 -5.79 1.42 -15.56
CA THR A 141 -4.81 1.97 -16.50
C THR A 141 -3.45 2.02 -15.79
N ARG A 142 -2.64 0.98 -15.99
CA ARG A 142 -1.25 0.90 -15.51
C ARG A 142 -0.29 0.94 -16.69
N ASN A 143 0.90 1.47 -16.47
CA ASN A 143 1.97 1.42 -17.45
C ASN A 143 2.35 -0.04 -17.76
N VAL A 144 2.73 -0.32 -19.01
CA VAL A 144 3.19 -1.62 -19.51
C VAL A 144 4.27 -2.22 -18.61
N GLN A 145 5.25 -1.42 -18.18
CA GLN A 145 6.36 -1.91 -17.37
C GLN A 145 5.90 -2.45 -16.00
N THR A 146 4.92 -1.80 -15.36
CA THR A 146 4.34 -2.26 -14.10
C THR A 146 3.59 -3.57 -14.28
N ARG A 147 2.87 -3.71 -15.40
CA ARG A 147 2.17 -4.96 -15.74
C ARG A 147 3.13 -6.11 -15.98
N GLU A 148 4.24 -5.88 -16.68
CA GLU A 148 5.28 -6.89 -16.95
C GLU A 148 5.91 -7.40 -15.65
N ARG A 149 6.34 -6.51 -14.75
CA ARG A 149 6.93 -6.88 -13.45
C ARG A 149 5.97 -7.71 -12.59
N SER A 150 4.73 -7.25 -12.49
CA SER A 150 3.70 -7.91 -11.69
C SER A 150 3.34 -9.29 -12.25
N SER A 151 3.26 -9.40 -13.59
CA SER A 151 3.04 -10.69 -14.27
C SER A 151 4.21 -11.65 -14.07
N HIS A 152 5.45 -11.13 -14.10
CA HIS A 152 6.65 -11.92 -13.85
C HIS A 152 6.68 -12.43 -12.40
N LEU A 153 6.45 -11.57 -11.41
CA LEU A 153 6.39 -11.99 -10.01
C LEU A 153 5.29 -13.02 -9.77
N ARG A 154 4.10 -12.82 -10.34
CA ARG A 154 2.99 -13.79 -10.24
C ARG A 154 3.40 -15.16 -10.77
N LYS A 155 4.08 -15.22 -11.91
CA LYS A 155 4.53 -16.49 -12.49
C LYS A 155 5.49 -17.22 -11.54
N ILE A 156 6.51 -16.52 -11.04
CA ILE A 156 7.48 -17.09 -10.09
C ILE A 156 6.79 -17.53 -8.81
N ALA A 157 5.85 -16.74 -8.29
CA ALA A 157 5.09 -17.08 -7.10
C ALA A 157 4.31 -18.38 -7.27
N ILE A 158 3.58 -18.53 -8.39
CA ILE A 158 2.84 -19.77 -8.68
C ILE A 158 3.79 -20.96 -8.73
N GLU A 159 4.94 -20.84 -9.39
CA GLU A 159 5.96 -21.89 -9.44
C GLU A 159 6.49 -22.22 -8.04
N HIS A 160 6.79 -21.21 -7.23
CA HIS A 160 7.32 -21.35 -5.87
C HIS A 160 6.33 -22.03 -4.90
N PHE A 161 5.06 -21.64 -4.94
CA PHE A 161 4.03 -22.17 -4.04
C PHE A 161 3.42 -23.49 -4.52
N THR A 162 3.63 -23.89 -5.77
CA THR A 162 3.16 -25.17 -6.29
C THR A 162 4.02 -26.30 -5.73
N ARG A 163 3.41 -27.24 -5.00
CA ARG A 163 4.06 -28.44 -4.46
C ARG A 163 3.39 -29.69 -5.02
N ASN A 164 4.16 -30.64 -5.55
CA ASN A 164 3.62 -31.86 -6.16
C ASN A 164 2.53 -31.58 -7.23
N ASN A 165 2.74 -30.55 -8.07
CA ASN A 165 1.78 -30.04 -9.07
C ASN A 165 0.45 -29.54 -8.47
N ILE A 166 0.44 -29.19 -7.18
CA ILE A 166 -0.73 -28.69 -6.48
C ILE A 166 -0.42 -27.32 -5.87
N ILE A 167 -1.28 -26.36 -6.15
CA ILE A 167 -1.38 -25.09 -5.44
C ILE A 167 -2.79 -24.95 -4.89
N SER A 168 -2.94 -24.40 -3.70
CA SER A 168 -4.24 -24.23 -3.03
C SER A 168 -4.24 -22.89 -2.31
N CYS A 169 -5.42 -22.39 -1.99
CA CYS A 169 -5.53 -21.19 -1.18
C CYS A 169 -4.96 -21.46 0.21
N ASP A 170 -4.01 -20.65 0.67
CA ASP A 170 -3.39 -20.80 1.99
C ASP A 170 -4.35 -20.44 3.13
N CYS A 171 -5.40 -19.67 2.85
CA CYS A 171 -6.45 -19.34 3.82
C CYS A 171 -7.41 -20.52 4.03
N CYS A 172 -8.17 -20.91 2.99
CA CYS A 172 -9.23 -21.91 3.14
C CYS A 172 -8.87 -23.31 2.64
N GLY A 173 -7.70 -23.50 2.02
CA GLY A 173 -7.26 -24.75 1.41
C GLY A 173 -8.10 -25.18 0.20
N PHE A 174 -8.81 -24.25 -0.45
CA PHE A 174 -9.53 -24.54 -1.70
C PHE A 174 -8.54 -24.82 -2.82
N ASN A 175 -8.81 -25.88 -3.58
CA ASN A 175 -8.01 -26.31 -4.71
C ASN A 175 -8.88 -26.30 -5.98
N PHE A 176 -8.56 -25.42 -6.92
CA PHE A 176 -9.34 -25.22 -8.13
C PHE A 176 -9.32 -26.46 -9.05
N PRO A 177 -8.16 -27.03 -9.44
CA PRO A 177 -8.16 -28.22 -10.29
C PRO A 177 -8.90 -29.42 -9.69
N LYS A 178 -8.83 -29.61 -8.38
CA LYS A 178 -9.53 -30.70 -7.67
C LYS A 178 -11.06 -30.53 -7.71
N TYR A 179 -11.56 -29.29 -7.70
CA TYR A 179 -13.00 -29.01 -7.70
C TYR A 179 -13.57 -28.85 -9.10
N TYR A 180 -12.90 -28.11 -9.97
CA TYR A 180 -13.37 -27.75 -11.32
C TYR A 180 -12.74 -28.59 -12.44
N GLY A 181 -11.78 -29.47 -12.13
CA GLY A 181 -10.97 -30.20 -13.11
C GLY A 181 -9.86 -29.33 -13.72
N ASP A 182 -8.86 -29.97 -14.33
CA ASP A 182 -7.68 -29.28 -14.87
C ASP A 182 -8.01 -28.26 -15.97
N VAL A 183 -9.06 -28.52 -16.76
CA VAL A 183 -9.47 -27.66 -17.88
C VAL A 183 -9.96 -26.30 -17.40
N TYR A 184 -10.71 -26.26 -16.30
CA TYR A 184 -11.38 -25.05 -15.82
C TYR A 184 -10.76 -24.47 -14.54
N GLY A 185 -10.05 -25.29 -13.76
CA GLY A 185 -9.45 -24.88 -12.49
C GLY A 185 -8.00 -24.43 -12.57
N LYS A 186 -7.37 -24.53 -13.75
CA LYS A 186 -5.98 -24.09 -13.93
C LYS A 186 -5.87 -22.57 -13.90
N ASP A 187 -4.79 -22.07 -13.31
CA ASP A 187 -4.41 -20.65 -13.26
C ASP A 187 -5.41 -19.71 -12.55
N CYS A 188 -6.42 -20.24 -11.85
CA CYS A 188 -7.44 -19.47 -11.11
C CYS A 188 -7.00 -18.96 -9.73
N ILE A 189 -5.86 -19.42 -9.21
CA ILE A 189 -5.34 -18.93 -7.93
C ILE A 189 -4.77 -17.51 -8.09
N GLU A 190 -5.02 -16.66 -7.10
CA GLU A 190 -4.53 -15.28 -7.03
C GLU A 190 -3.35 -15.21 -6.03
N ILE A 191 -2.56 -14.13 -6.12
CA ILE A 191 -1.32 -13.98 -5.36
C ILE A 191 -1.38 -12.63 -4.63
N HIS A 192 -1.72 -12.70 -3.35
CA HIS A 192 -1.93 -11.54 -2.50
C HIS A 192 -0.63 -11.00 -1.91
N HIS A 193 -0.46 -9.67 -1.93
CA HIS A 193 0.66 -8.96 -1.30
C HIS A 193 0.34 -8.61 0.16
N LYS A 194 1.07 -9.20 1.12
CA LYS A 194 0.86 -8.88 2.56
C LYS A 194 1.35 -7.48 2.91
N ARG A 195 2.44 -7.03 2.29
CA ARG A 195 3.06 -5.69 2.45
C ARG A 195 3.35 -5.05 1.09
N PRO A 196 3.57 -3.73 1.02
CA PRO A 196 3.96 -3.07 -0.24
C PRO A 196 5.26 -3.63 -0.81
N ILE A 197 5.32 -3.87 -2.12
CA ILE A 197 6.55 -4.29 -2.82
C ILE A 197 6.96 -3.20 -3.82
N PHE A 198 8.23 -2.81 -3.74
CA PHE A 198 8.82 -1.80 -4.63
C PHE A 198 10.10 -2.33 -5.28
N GLN A 199 10.35 -1.85 -6.49
CA GLN A 199 11.66 -1.91 -7.15
C GLN A 199 12.20 -0.49 -7.26
N TYR A 200 13.43 -0.25 -6.80
CA TYR A 200 14.07 1.06 -6.89
C TYR A 200 14.87 1.16 -8.19
N GLN A 201 14.96 2.37 -8.73
CA GLN A 201 15.77 2.61 -9.92
C GLN A 201 17.22 2.16 -9.71
N GLY A 202 17.67 1.28 -10.59
CA GLY A 202 19.00 0.66 -10.52
C GLY A 202 19.00 -0.76 -9.97
N ASP A 203 17.91 -1.20 -9.33
CA ASP A 203 17.75 -2.56 -8.86
C ASP A 203 17.44 -3.50 -10.04
N THR A 204 17.92 -4.74 -9.95
CA THR A 204 17.46 -5.82 -10.83
C THR A 204 16.22 -6.48 -10.25
N PHE A 205 15.46 -7.20 -11.07
CA PHE A 205 14.30 -7.91 -10.57
C PHE A 205 14.72 -9.07 -9.65
N GLU A 206 15.82 -9.75 -9.95
CA GLU A 206 16.33 -10.88 -9.17
C GLU A 206 16.69 -10.49 -7.73
N GLN A 207 17.13 -9.25 -7.51
CA GLN A 207 17.46 -8.74 -6.18
C GLN A 207 16.26 -8.67 -5.23
N LEU A 208 15.04 -8.55 -5.75
CA LEU A 208 13.82 -8.44 -4.93
C LEU A 208 13.04 -9.75 -4.80
N VAL A 209 13.25 -10.73 -5.69
CA VAL A 209 12.42 -11.94 -5.80
C VAL A 209 12.29 -12.67 -4.47
N ASP A 210 13.40 -12.96 -3.78
CA ASP A 210 13.37 -13.75 -2.55
C ASP A 210 12.54 -13.05 -1.45
N SER A 211 12.83 -11.76 -1.22
CA SER A 211 12.07 -10.96 -0.25
C SER A 211 10.61 -10.77 -0.64
N ALA A 212 10.32 -10.71 -1.94
CA ALA A 212 8.96 -10.62 -2.45
C ALA A 212 8.20 -11.91 -2.17
N LEU A 213 8.77 -13.09 -2.47
CA LEU A 213 8.14 -14.39 -2.25
C LEU A 213 7.73 -14.62 -0.79
N GLU A 214 8.56 -14.20 0.17
CA GLU A 214 8.21 -14.24 1.60
C GLU A 214 6.98 -13.39 1.94
N ASN A 215 6.70 -12.38 1.12
CA ASN A 215 5.62 -11.43 1.30
C ASN A 215 4.34 -11.77 0.49
N LEU A 216 4.34 -12.85 -0.27
CA LEU A 216 3.18 -13.31 -1.05
C LEU A 216 2.34 -14.34 -0.30
N LEU A 217 1.08 -14.47 -0.72
CA LEU A 217 0.14 -15.46 -0.22
C LEU A 217 -0.78 -15.96 -1.35
N PRO A 218 -0.74 -17.25 -1.73
CA PRO A 218 -1.72 -17.85 -2.64
C PRO A 218 -3.12 -17.83 -2.03
N VAL A 219 -4.07 -17.21 -2.73
CA VAL A 219 -5.45 -17.05 -2.25
C VAL A 219 -6.45 -17.37 -3.36
N CYS A 220 -7.63 -17.87 -2.97
CA CYS A 220 -8.76 -17.92 -3.90
C CYS A 220 -9.47 -16.55 -3.94
N PRO A 221 -10.19 -16.21 -5.02
CA PRO A 221 -10.86 -14.92 -5.18
C PRO A 221 -11.82 -14.58 -4.03
N ASN A 222 -12.42 -15.59 -3.39
CA ASN A 222 -13.29 -15.37 -2.24
C ASN A 222 -12.51 -14.96 -0.98
N CYS A 223 -11.43 -15.67 -0.62
CA CYS A 223 -10.61 -15.28 0.53
C CYS A 223 -9.95 -13.94 0.27
N HIS A 224 -9.49 -13.73 -0.96
CA HIS A 224 -8.86 -12.51 -1.38
C HIS A 224 -9.78 -11.30 -1.23
N ARG A 225 -11.02 -11.40 -1.74
CA ARG A 225 -12.04 -10.36 -1.57
C ARG A 225 -12.39 -10.12 -0.10
N VAL A 226 -12.37 -11.15 0.75
CA VAL A 226 -12.61 -10.99 2.18
C VAL A 226 -11.46 -10.24 2.87
N ILE A 227 -10.21 -10.51 2.50
CA ILE A 227 -9.03 -9.80 3.00
C ILE A 227 -9.15 -8.31 2.71
N HIS A 228 -9.33 -7.93 1.44
CA HIS A 228 -9.47 -6.53 1.03
C HIS A 228 -10.69 -5.85 1.65
N LYS A 229 -11.88 -6.47 1.57
CA LYS A 229 -13.11 -5.89 2.10
C LYS A 229 -13.04 -5.57 3.60
N ASN A 230 -12.28 -6.33 4.37
CA ASN A 230 -12.15 -6.13 5.82
C ASN A 230 -10.83 -5.46 6.21
N HIS A 231 -10.06 -4.94 5.24
CA HIS A 231 -8.77 -4.30 5.45
C HIS A 231 -7.82 -5.14 6.32
N ILE A 232 -7.75 -6.44 6.05
CA ILE A 232 -6.91 -7.36 6.81
C ILE A 232 -5.45 -7.20 6.35
N GLY A 233 -4.71 -6.33 7.03
CA GLY A 233 -3.29 -6.12 6.78
C GLY A 233 -2.41 -7.29 7.24
N SER A 234 -1.09 -7.18 7.01
CA SER A 234 -0.11 -8.25 7.26
C SER A 234 -0.13 -8.82 8.70
N ASP A 235 -0.49 -8.01 9.68
CA ASP A 235 -0.64 -8.37 11.09
C ASP A 235 -1.90 -9.19 11.40
N GLY A 236 -2.96 -9.03 10.60
CA GLY A 236 -4.22 -9.76 10.73
C GLY A 236 -4.27 -11.08 9.94
N ILE A 237 -3.43 -11.24 8.92
CA ILE A 237 -3.48 -12.40 8.00
C ILE A 237 -3.34 -13.74 8.75
N ALA A 238 -2.44 -13.85 9.72
CA ALA A 238 -2.25 -15.11 10.44
C ALA A 238 -3.49 -15.52 11.26
N ALA A 239 -4.12 -14.56 11.93
CA ALA A 239 -5.37 -14.79 12.67
C ALA A 239 -6.51 -15.15 11.72
N PHE A 240 -6.63 -14.44 10.59
CA PHE A 240 -7.62 -14.75 9.56
C PHE A 240 -7.49 -16.17 9.01
N ILE A 241 -6.28 -16.61 8.66
CA ILE A 241 -6.00 -17.97 8.20
C ILE A 241 -6.43 -18.99 9.27
N HIS A 242 -6.02 -18.76 10.53
CA HIS A 242 -6.39 -19.64 11.64
C HIS A 242 -7.91 -19.78 11.78
N ASP A 243 -8.64 -18.67 11.81
CA ASP A 243 -10.09 -18.66 11.99
C ASP A 243 -10.83 -19.35 10.84
N VAL A 244 -10.40 -19.12 9.59
CA VAL A 244 -10.98 -19.77 8.40
C VAL A 244 -10.75 -21.27 8.44
N GLN A 245 -9.54 -21.71 8.80
CA GLN A 245 -9.20 -23.13 8.86
C GLN A 245 -9.94 -23.85 10.00
N GLN A 246 -10.10 -23.23 11.16
CA GLN A 246 -10.89 -23.80 12.27
C GLN A 246 -12.35 -23.98 11.89
N ARG A 247 -12.95 -23.02 11.19
CA ARG A 247 -14.35 -23.12 10.72
C ARG A 247 -14.54 -24.23 9.69
N ARG A 248 -13.51 -24.52 8.88
CA ARG A 248 -13.54 -25.62 7.91
C ARG A 248 -13.62 -27.00 8.55
N ILE A 249 -13.07 -27.17 9.77
CA ILE A 249 -13.09 -28.47 10.48
C ILE A 249 -14.50 -28.79 11.02
N ILE A 250 -15.34 -27.77 11.21
CA ILE A 250 -16.67 -27.88 11.82
C ILE A 250 -17.76 -28.18 10.75
N LEU A 251 -17.44 -28.06 9.46
CA LEU A 251 -18.32 -28.31 8.31
C LEU A 251 -17.94 -29.60 7.59
#